data_AF-A0A2V8Q5T1-F1
#
_entry.id   AF-A0A2V8Q5T1-F1
#
_cell.length_a   1.000
_cell.length_b   1.000
_cell.length_c   1.000
_cell.angle_alpha   90.00
_cell.angle_beta   90.00
_cell.angle_gamma   90.00
#
_symmetry.space_group_name_H-M   'P 1'
#
loop_
_entity.id
_entity.type
_entity.pdbx_description
1 polymer ?
#
loop_
_entity_poly.entity_id
_entity_poly.type
_entity_poly.pdbx_seq_one_letter_code
_entity_poly.pdbx_strand_id
1 'polypeptide(L)'
;MTPTGTVSTTQLSAASYTVAEGDKHVDITIARSGNTSTAASVSFATIDAAGKQNCDVMNGVASSRCDYEGRFATVKFAPGETAKTIPIFIIDDSYAEGQESFTVKLTNAVGSTIGAPAEATVTIIDNDLGNGPNPINDPAFFVRMQYLDFLNREPDAAGLEFWTNQILACGSDQTCLEQRRVSVSSAFFLSVEFQQIGYFVERAYTVLGSSSHYFQTPSGEVGVSTPVERMNEFLVDLNQVGAGVVVGQEGWETVLENNKRAYMLDFVQRPRFSSLYPTTMTPQEFEKWLFVYALPYIVPSTIGGDAVMAEFGGAKDTSDIAARARALRDVAENPLLVQREFNRALLLMQYFGYLRRHPDDYPDSNYAGYYFWQQKLFQFNGDYQKAEMVKAFISSAEYRQRFGP
;
A
#
# COMPACT_ATOMS: atom_id res chain seq x y z
N MET A 1 32.87 -38.31 0.40
CA MET A 1 31.94 -37.52 1.23
C MET A 1 31.60 -36.26 0.45
N THR A 2 30.42 -36.20 -0.14
CA THR A 2 29.87 -34.94 -0.68
C THR A 2 29.73 -33.97 0.50
N PRO A 3 30.18 -32.72 0.43
CA PRO A 3 29.94 -31.76 1.50
C PRO A 3 28.42 -31.67 1.66
N THR A 4 27.91 -32.02 2.83
CA THR A 4 26.54 -31.66 3.21
C THR A 4 26.48 -30.14 3.16
N GLY A 5 25.89 -29.62 2.09
CA GLY A 5 25.72 -28.17 1.92
C GLY A 5 25.04 -27.62 3.16
N THR A 6 25.65 -26.61 3.76
CA THR A 6 25.10 -25.87 4.90
C THR A 6 23.68 -25.44 4.58
N VAL A 7 22.72 -25.67 5.49
CA VAL A 7 21.30 -25.29 5.31
C VAL A 7 21.21 -23.79 5.01
N SER A 8 20.39 -23.41 4.01
CA SER A 8 20.15 -22.00 3.69
C SER A 8 19.42 -21.33 4.85
N THR A 9 19.94 -20.22 5.34
CA THR A 9 19.37 -19.48 6.47
C THR A 9 19.21 -18.01 6.13
N THR A 10 18.07 -17.40 6.48
CA THR A 10 17.82 -15.95 6.37
C THR A 10 17.63 -15.34 7.75
N GLN A 11 18.29 -14.22 8.04
CA GLN A 11 18.22 -13.52 9.33
C GLN A 11 18.45 -12.03 9.16
N LEU A 12 18.10 -11.25 10.19
CA LEU A 12 18.49 -9.84 10.26
C LEU A 12 20.00 -9.74 10.51
N SER A 13 20.65 -8.72 9.95
CA SER A 13 22.10 -8.52 10.11
C SER A 13 22.48 -7.99 11.50
N ALA A 14 21.55 -7.37 12.22
CA ALA A 14 21.74 -6.89 13.58
C ALA A 14 20.48 -7.14 14.43
N ALA A 15 20.65 -7.19 15.75
CA ALA A 15 19.55 -7.32 16.71
C ALA A 15 18.98 -5.96 17.15
N SER A 16 19.67 -4.87 16.83
CA SER A 16 19.24 -3.52 17.13
C SER A 16 19.74 -2.54 16.07
N TYR A 17 18.94 -1.51 15.80
CA TYR A 17 19.27 -0.39 14.93
C TYR A 17 18.92 0.91 15.66
N THR A 18 19.66 1.98 15.35
CA THR A 18 19.40 3.32 15.88
C THR A 18 19.44 4.31 14.74
N VAL A 19 18.51 5.25 14.73
CA VAL A 19 18.36 6.27 13.69
C VAL A 19 17.97 7.58 14.34
N ALA A 20 18.55 8.69 13.90
CA ALA A 20 18.03 9.99 14.31
C ALA A 20 16.76 10.27 13.52
N GLU A 21 15.78 10.88 14.17
CA GLU A 21 14.49 11.18 13.56
C GLU A 21 14.61 12.00 12.25
N GLY A 22 15.52 12.96 12.23
CA GLY A 22 15.88 13.73 11.02
C GLY A 22 16.64 12.97 9.91
N ASP A 23 17.06 11.71 10.11
CA ASP A 23 17.82 10.93 9.11
C ASP A 23 16.92 10.38 7.98
N LYS A 24 15.60 10.60 8.07
CA LYS A 24 14.54 10.21 7.11
C LYS A 24 14.30 8.71 6.95
N HIS A 25 15.30 7.87 7.15
CA HIS A 25 15.15 6.42 7.05
C HIS A 25 16.25 5.65 7.78
N VAL A 26 15.93 4.39 8.08
CA VAL A 26 16.90 3.39 8.54
C VAL A 26 16.89 2.18 7.59
N ASP A 27 18.08 1.73 7.22
CA ASP A 27 18.26 0.57 6.35
C ASP A 27 18.39 -0.73 7.14
N ILE A 28 17.43 -1.63 6.94
CA ILE A 28 17.43 -2.94 7.58
C ILE A 28 17.94 -3.98 6.60
N THR A 29 19.14 -4.51 6.87
CA THR A 29 19.73 -5.58 6.06
C THR A 29 19.29 -6.96 6.54
N ILE A 30 18.84 -7.78 5.60
CA ILE A 30 18.52 -9.20 5.77
C ILE A 30 19.62 -10.00 5.07
N ALA A 31 20.34 -10.80 5.83
CA ALA A 31 21.41 -11.66 5.33
C ALA A 31 20.89 -13.07 5.05
N ARG A 32 21.37 -13.66 3.96
CA ARG A 32 21.17 -15.05 3.59
C ARG A 32 22.51 -15.78 3.54
N SER A 33 22.64 -16.85 4.31
CA SER A 33 23.85 -17.67 4.43
C SER A 33 23.57 -19.14 4.16
N GLY A 34 24.61 -19.97 4.14
CA GLY A 34 24.51 -21.39 3.82
C GLY A 34 24.44 -21.66 2.32
N ASN A 35 23.60 -22.60 1.89
CA ASN A 35 23.44 -22.92 0.48
C ASN A 35 22.50 -21.93 -0.22
N THR A 36 23.08 -21.01 -1.02
CA THR A 36 22.33 -20.00 -1.77
C THR A 36 22.06 -20.37 -3.23
N SER A 37 22.30 -21.63 -3.64
CA SER A 37 22.19 -22.05 -5.05
C SER A 37 20.77 -22.03 -5.61
N THR A 38 19.74 -21.96 -4.76
CA THR A 38 18.33 -21.88 -5.15
C THR A 38 17.73 -20.55 -4.70
N ALA A 39 16.58 -20.17 -5.24
CA ALA A 39 15.83 -19.02 -4.72
C ALA A 39 15.34 -19.28 -3.28
N ALA A 40 15.13 -18.20 -2.53
CA ALA A 40 14.48 -18.23 -1.22
C ALA A 40 13.66 -16.95 -1.02
N SER A 41 12.73 -16.98 -0.07
CA SER A 41 12.02 -15.77 0.36
C SER A 41 11.74 -15.76 1.85
N VAL A 42 11.52 -14.58 2.41
CA VAL A 42 11.10 -14.38 3.80
C VAL A 42 10.17 -13.18 3.89
N SER A 43 9.14 -13.24 4.73
CA SER A 43 8.27 -12.10 5.01
C SER A 43 8.94 -11.18 6.02
N PHE A 44 8.91 -9.88 5.76
CA PHE A 44 9.40 -8.81 6.63
C PHE A 44 8.24 -7.92 7.05
N ALA A 45 8.17 -7.58 8.34
CA ALA A 45 7.17 -6.66 8.88
C ALA A 45 7.76 -5.78 9.98
N THR A 46 7.38 -4.51 9.99
CA THR A 46 7.45 -3.65 11.18
C THR A 46 6.26 -3.93 12.10
N ILE A 47 6.49 -3.87 13.40
CA ILE A 47 5.51 -4.13 14.45
C ILE A 47 5.73 -3.11 15.56
N ASP A 48 4.66 -2.43 15.95
CA ASP A 48 4.62 -1.57 17.13
C ASP A 48 3.54 -1.99 18.12
N ALA A 49 3.64 -1.45 19.34
CA ALA A 49 2.64 -1.60 20.39
C ALA A 49 1.88 -0.28 20.65
N ALA A 50 2.11 0.77 19.86
CA ALA A 50 1.47 2.08 20.02
C ALA A 50 -0.03 1.98 19.74
N GLY A 51 -0.42 1.04 18.86
CA GLY A 51 -1.81 0.79 18.54
C GLY A 51 -2.43 2.02 17.88
N LYS A 52 -3.40 2.65 18.54
CA LYS A 52 -4.13 3.81 18.01
C LYS A 52 -4.08 5.02 18.96
N GLN A 53 -3.06 5.08 19.80
CA GLN A 53 -2.80 6.25 20.65
C GLN A 53 -2.53 7.48 19.78
N ASN A 54 -2.72 8.67 20.34
CA ASN A 54 -2.31 9.92 19.71
C ASN A 54 -0.78 9.97 19.52
N CYS A 55 -0.33 10.82 18.61
CA CYS A 55 1.09 10.99 18.28
C CYS A 55 1.79 12.00 19.22
N ASP A 56 1.24 12.28 20.39
CA ASP A 56 1.85 13.14 21.41
C ASP A 56 2.12 12.35 22.71
N VAL A 57 2.18 11.02 22.59
CA VAL A 57 2.15 10.10 23.72
C VAL A 57 3.55 9.61 24.03
N MET A 58 4.15 10.20 25.05
CA MET A 58 5.49 9.87 25.54
C MET A 58 5.50 8.56 26.34
N ASN A 59 5.53 7.41 25.67
CA ASN A 59 5.60 6.09 26.32
C ASN A 59 6.79 5.23 25.85
N GLY A 60 7.64 5.77 24.97
CA GLY A 60 8.82 5.10 24.42
C GLY A 60 8.51 4.07 23.33
N VAL A 61 7.29 4.10 22.78
CA VAL A 61 6.82 3.20 21.72
C VAL A 61 6.49 4.00 20.48
N ALA A 62 7.31 3.80 19.45
CA ALA A 62 7.08 4.40 18.15
C ALA A 62 5.86 3.74 17.46
N SER A 63 5.15 4.52 16.67
CA SER A 63 3.88 4.27 16.01
C SER A 63 4.04 4.34 14.49
N SER A 64 3.55 3.32 13.78
CA SER A 64 3.53 3.30 12.31
C SER A 64 2.57 4.33 11.66
N ARG A 65 1.89 5.14 12.48
CA ARG A 65 1.03 6.25 12.08
C ARG A 65 1.70 7.62 12.28
N CYS A 66 2.66 7.70 13.18
CA CYS A 66 3.21 8.95 13.71
C CYS A 66 4.68 9.09 13.31
N ASP A 67 5.55 8.14 13.74
CA ASP A 67 7.00 8.36 13.77
C ASP A 67 7.73 7.57 12.67
N TYR A 68 7.06 6.57 12.09
CA TYR A 68 7.61 5.81 10.97
C TYR A 68 6.52 5.28 10.02
N GLU A 69 6.92 4.98 8.79
CA GLU A 69 6.05 4.34 7.82
C GLU A 69 6.11 2.82 7.94
N GLY A 70 4.99 2.20 8.31
CA GLY A 70 4.88 0.73 8.40
C GLY A 70 5.38 0.02 7.14
N ARG A 71 6.31 -0.92 7.30
CA ARG A 71 6.88 -1.69 6.18
C ARG A 71 6.50 -3.15 6.24
N PHE A 72 5.90 -3.62 5.16
CA PHE A 72 5.53 -5.01 4.94
C PHE A 72 6.00 -5.46 3.56
N ALA A 73 6.73 -6.57 3.50
CA ALA A 73 7.28 -7.06 2.23
C ALA A 73 7.49 -8.57 2.23
N THR A 74 7.42 -9.18 1.04
CA THR A 74 7.99 -10.50 0.78
C THR A 74 9.36 -10.31 0.12
N VAL A 75 10.42 -10.60 0.86
CA VAL A 75 11.80 -10.41 0.43
C VAL A 75 12.25 -11.63 -0.35
N LYS A 76 12.50 -11.48 -1.64
CA LYS A 76 12.89 -12.58 -2.54
C LYS A 76 14.39 -12.51 -2.82
N PHE A 77 15.09 -13.62 -2.61
CA PHE A 77 16.48 -13.84 -2.97
C PHE A 77 16.54 -14.73 -4.21
N ALA A 78 17.10 -14.23 -5.30
CA ALA A 78 17.48 -15.05 -6.45
C ALA A 78 18.63 -16.01 -6.09
N PRO A 79 18.87 -17.06 -6.89
CA PRO A 79 20.05 -17.90 -6.72
C PRO A 79 21.34 -17.08 -6.64
N GLY A 80 22.14 -17.33 -5.60
CA GLY A 80 23.40 -16.65 -5.34
C GLY A 80 23.27 -15.33 -4.55
N GLU A 81 22.08 -14.74 -4.40
CA GLU A 81 21.92 -13.52 -3.61
C GLU A 81 22.04 -13.79 -2.10
N THR A 82 22.87 -13.01 -1.42
CA THR A 82 23.21 -13.20 0.00
C THR A 82 22.73 -12.07 0.91
N ALA A 83 22.21 -10.96 0.37
CA ALA A 83 21.71 -9.86 1.16
C ALA A 83 20.59 -9.10 0.41
N LYS A 84 19.64 -8.56 1.18
CA LYS A 84 18.66 -7.56 0.75
C LYS A 84 18.56 -6.48 1.81
N THR A 85 18.26 -5.26 1.40
CA THR A 85 18.07 -4.11 2.31
C THR A 85 16.67 -3.56 2.13
N ILE A 86 16.01 -3.24 3.24
CA ILE A 86 14.69 -2.62 3.28
C ILE A 86 14.81 -1.30 4.03
N PRO A 87 14.51 -0.16 3.37
CA PRO A 87 14.44 1.12 4.05
C PRO A 87 13.11 1.25 4.79
N ILE A 88 13.18 1.58 6.08
CA ILE A 88 12.02 2.04 6.86
C ILE A 88 12.11 3.55 6.94
N PHE A 89 11.09 4.25 6.46
CA PHE A 89 11.08 5.70 6.51
C PHE A 89 10.65 6.19 7.87
N ILE A 90 11.36 7.20 8.35
CA ILE A 90 11.13 7.90 9.61
C ILE A 90 10.42 9.22 9.29
N ILE A 91 9.42 9.54 10.09
CA ILE A 91 8.67 10.78 10.03
C ILE A 91 9.32 11.69 11.06
N ASP A 92 9.71 12.88 10.62
CA ASP A 92 10.36 13.90 11.44
C ASP A 92 9.27 14.89 11.83
N ASP A 93 8.57 14.59 12.93
CA ASP A 93 7.44 15.40 13.37
C ASP A 93 7.90 16.60 14.19
N SER A 94 7.11 17.04 15.17
CA SER A 94 7.44 18.20 15.99
C SER A 94 7.02 18.03 17.44
N TYR A 95 6.69 16.81 17.87
CA TYR A 95 6.41 16.48 19.26
C TYR A 95 7.71 16.04 19.93
N ALA A 96 7.99 16.59 21.11
CA ALA A 96 9.17 16.18 21.87
C ALA A 96 8.86 14.95 22.72
N GLU A 97 8.85 13.78 22.08
CA GLU A 97 8.40 12.52 22.69
C GLU A 97 9.50 11.77 23.43
N GLY A 98 10.75 12.16 23.19
CA GLY A 98 11.93 11.46 23.64
C GLY A 98 12.20 10.22 22.79
N GLN A 99 13.13 9.38 23.26
CA GLN A 99 13.51 8.20 22.50
C GLN A 99 12.38 7.16 22.47
N GLU A 100 12.07 6.68 21.26
CA GLU A 100 11.02 5.68 21.05
C GLU A 100 11.52 4.48 20.26
N SER A 101 10.74 3.39 20.27
CA SER A 101 11.14 2.16 19.59
C SER A 101 10.00 1.33 19.02
N PHE A 102 10.31 0.62 17.94
CA PHE A 102 9.45 -0.40 17.34
C PHE A 102 10.29 -1.64 16.97
N THR A 103 9.64 -2.70 16.50
CA THR A 103 10.31 -3.98 16.16
C THR A 103 10.20 -4.28 14.68
N VAL A 104 11.23 -4.89 14.11
CA VAL A 104 11.19 -5.55 12.81
C VAL A 104 11.26 -7.06 12.98
N LYS A 105 10.51 -7.81 12.16
CA LYS A 105 10.38 -9.26 12.30
C LYS A 105 10.41 -9.99 10.95
N LEU A 106 11.11 -11.14 10.94
CA LEU A 106 11.10 -12.10 9.85
C LEU A 106 10.15 -13.26 10.14
N THR A 107 9.33 -13.64 9.16
CA THR A 107 8.41 -14.79 9.22
C THR A 107 8.32 -15.52 7.88
N ASN A 108 7.65 -16.68 7.86
CA ASN A 108 7.25 -17.39 6.63
C ASN A 108 8.39 -17.61 5.61
N ALA A 109 9.56 -18.05 6.08
CA ALA A 109 10.67 -18.36 5.18
C ALA A 109 10.35 -19.56 4.27
N VAL A 110 10.67 -19.43 2.98
CA VAL A 110 10.53 -20.48 1.96
C VAL A 110 11.88 -20.65 1.27
N GLY A 111 12.31 -21.89 1.05
CA GLY A 111 13.64 -22.19 0.49
C GLY A 111 14.81 -21.87 1.42
N SER A 112 14.53 -21.53 2.67
CA SER A 112 15.49 -21.27 3.75
C SER A 112 14.82 -21.44 5.12
N THR A 113 15.61 -21.47 6.19
CA THR A 113 15.14 -21.37 7.57
C THR A 113 15.42 -19.99 8.15
N ILE A 114 14.62 -19.54 9.13
CA ILE A 114 14.87 -18.28 9.82
C ILE A 114 15.98 -18.47 10.86
N GLY A 115 17.03 -17.65 10.78
CA GLY A 115 18.16 -17.63 11.71
C GLY A 115 17.97 -16.64 12.86
N ALA A 116 19.05 -16.35 13.58
CA ALA A 116 19.06 -15.39 14.68
C ALA A 116 20.06 -14.25 14.39
N PRO A 117 19.65 -12.98 14.49
CA PRO A 117 18.34 -12.50 14.96
C PRO A 117 17.21 -12.63 13.92
N ALA A 118 16.03 -13.08 14.36
CA ALA A 118 14.79 -13.10 13.59
C ALA A 118 13.94 -11.83 13.81
N GLU A 119 14.23 -11.13 14.91
CA GLU A 119 13.61 -9.87 15.32
C GLU A 119 14.72 -8.90 15.72
N ALA A 120 14.49 -7.61 15.48
CA ALA A 120 15.39 -6.54 15.93
C ALA A 120 14.60 -5.33 16.39
N THR A 121 15.13 -4.63 17.40
CA THR A 121 14.58 -3.35 17.86
C THR A 121 15.14 -2.22 17.03
N VAL A 122 14.29 -1.31 16.58
CA VAL A 122 14.71 -0.05 15.98
C VAL A 122 14.39 1.06 16.96
N THR A 123 15.39 1.87 17.26
CA THR A 123 15.29 3.01 18.17
C THR A 123 15.38 4.31 17.38
N ILE A 124 14.37 5.17 17.51
CA ILE A 124 14.35 6.52 16.93
C ILE A 124 14.83 7.49 18.01
N ILE A 125 15.87 8.26 17.68
CA ILE A 125 16.39 9.31 18.54
C ILE A 125 15.71 10.62 18.12
N ASP A 126 14.73 11.03 18.93
CA ASP A 126 14.02 12.30 18.84
C ASP A 126 15.01 13.48 18.82
N ASN A 127 14.73 14.45 17.94
CA ASN A 127 15.55 15.65 17.77
C ASN A 127 14.89 16.93 18.30
N ASP A 128 13.65 16.84 18.81
CA ASP A 128 12.90 17.94 19.37
C ASP A 128 13.22 18.19 20.85
N LEU A 129 13.29 19.47 21.21
CA LEU A 129 13.51 19.92 22.60
C LEU A 129 12.21 20.33 23.32
N GLY A 130 11.11 20.35 22.57
CA GLY A 130 9.76 20.71 22.99
C GLY A 130 8.86 20.81 21.77
N ASN A 131 7.54 20.73 21.97
CA ASN A 131 6.60 20.74 20.85
C ASN A 131 6.77 21.99 19.97
N GLY A 132 6.97 21.75 18.67
CA GLY A 132 7.27 22.75 17.66
C GLY A 132 6.09 23.13 16.76
N PRO A 133 6.32 23.98 15.76
CA PRO A 133 5.34 24.24 14.72
C PRO A 133 5.18 23.00 13.83
N ASN A 134 3.94 22.65 13.51
CA ASN A 134 3.64 21.47 12.70
C ASN A 134 4.33 21.53 11.30
N PRO A 135 5.27 20.62 10.99
CA PRO A 135 6.06 20.62 9.77
C PRO A 135 5.22 20.31 8.53
N ILE A 136 4.00 19.78 8.67
CA ILE A 136 3.08 19.64 7.52
C ILE A 136 2.76 20.98 6.84
N ASN A 137 2.97 22.10 7.54
CA ASN A 137 2.82 23.44 6.98
C ASN A 137 4.01 23.86 6.10
N ASP A 138 5.14 23.19 6.17
CA ASP A 138 6.23 23.34 5.23
C ASP A 138 5.90 22.64 3.89
N PRO A 139 6.07 23.32 2.74
CA PRO A 139 5.78 22.72 1.43
C PRO A 139 6.65 21.51 1.05
N ALA A 140 7.92 21.45 1.46
CA ALA A 140 8.78 20.32 1.14
C ALA A 140 8.43 19.10 1.99
N PHE A 141 8.18 19.30 3.28
CA PHE A 141 7.68 18.25 4.16
C PHE A 141 6.33 17.71 3.69
N PHE A 142 5.37 18.59 3.36
CA PHE A 142 4.07 18.18 2.82
C PHE A 142 4.18 17.32 1.57
N VAL A 143 5.06 17.69 0.64
CA VAL A 143 5.32 16.92 -0.58
C VAL A 143 5.94 15.58 -0.25
N ARG A 144 6.95 15.51 0.65
CA ARG A 144 7.54 14.24 1.09
C ARG A 144 6.46 13.31 1.66
N MET A 145 5.53 13.81 2.47
CA MET A 145 4.42 13.00 2.97
C MET A 145 3.53 12.45 1.86
N GLN A 146 3.29 13.17 0.76
CA GLN A 146 2.55 12.59 -0.37
C GLN A 146 3.31 11.42 -1.03
N TYR A 147 4.65 11.49 -1.11
CA TYR A 147 5.45 10.37 -1.60
C TYR A 147 5.39 9.16 -0.67
N LEU A 148 5.46 9.37 0.65
CA LEU A 148 5.40 8.28 1.63
C LEU A 148 4.00 7.66 1.68
N ASP A 149 2.97 8.50 1.87
CA ASP A 149 1.58 8.08 2.08
C ASP A 149 1.00 7.33 0.86
N PHE A 150 1.37 7.71 -0.38
CA PHE A 150 0.77 7.15 -1.60
C PHE A 150 1.69 6.27 -2.44
N LEU A 151 2.99 6.58 -2.46
CA LEU A 151 3.94 5.88 -3.33
C LEU A 151 4.89 4.98 -2.54
N ASN A 152 4.85 5.05 -1.20
CA ASN A 152 5.63 4.21 -0.30
C ASN A 152 7.14 4.26 -0.57
N ARG A 153 7.64 5.41 -1.07
CA ARG A 153 9.04 5.69 -1.40
C ARG A 153 9.43 7.12 -1.04
N GLU A 154 10.73 7.42 -0.89
CA GLU A 154 11.21 8.80 -0.85
C GLU A 154 11.07 9.48 -2.24
N PRO A 155 10.87 10.81 -2.28
CA PRO A 155 10.99 11.56 -3.51
C PRO A 155 12.42 11.51 -4.06
N ASP A 156 12.52 11.50 -5.38
CA ASP A 156 13.74 11.93 -6.05
C ASP A 156 13.87 13.46 -5.97
N ALA A 157 15.09 13.97 -6.10
CA ALA A 157 15.37 15.39 -5.91
C ALA A 157 14.57 16.30 -6.86
N ALA A 158 14.44 15.90 -8.13
CA ALA A 158 13.71 16.66 -9.14
C ALA A 158 12.21 16.69 -8.87
N GLY A 159 11.64 15.54 -8.49
CA GLY A 159 10.24 15.42 -8.09
C GLY A 159 9.90 16.27 -6.87
N LEU A 160 10.73 16.21 -5.80
CA LEU A 160 10.57 17.04 -4.61
C LEU A 160 10.57 18.53 -4.99
N GLU A 161 11.61 18.98 -5.70
CA GLU A 161 11.74 20.38 -6.12
C GLU A 161 10.54 20.84 -6.95
N PHE A 162 10.12 20.05 -7.94
CA PHE A 162 9.02 20.39 -8.81
C PHE A 162 7.72 20.62 -8.03
N TRP A 163 7.33 19.67 -7.19
CA TRP A 163 6.06 19.73 -6.45
C TRP A 163 6.09 20.78 -5.34
N THR A 164 7.22 20.95 -4.65
CA THR A 164 7.40 22.00 -3.64
C THR A 164 7.25 23.39 -4.27
N ASN A 165 7.84 23.60 -5.45
CA ASN A 165 7.73 24.86 -6.17
C ASN A 165 6.30 25.18 -6.65
N GLN A 166 5.45 24.16 -6.88
CA GLN A 166 4.03 24.41 -7.19
C GLN A 166 3.27 25.10 -6.04
N ILE A 167 3.68 24.83 -4.79
CA ILE A 167 3.08 25.44 -3.60
C ILE A 167 3.74 26.79 -3.33
N LEU A 168 5.08 26.86 -3.37
CA LEU A 168 5.83 28.09 -3.09
C LEU A 168 5.52 29.24 -4.06
N ALA A 169 5.09 28.92 -5.29
CA ALA A 169 4.65 29.92 -6.27
C ALA A 169 3.49 30.81 -5.78
N CYS A 170 2.76 30.41 -4.73
CA CYS A 170 1.70 31.21 -4.11
C CYS A 170 2.20 32.33 -3.19
N GLY A 171 3.48 32.33 -2.78
CA GLY A 171 3.98 33.27 -1.78
C GLY A 171 3.19 33.18 -0.47
N SER A 172 2.64 34.30 -0.01
CA SER A 172 1.85 34.39 1.24
C SER A 172 0.33 34.29 1.06
N ASP A 173 -0.17 34.12 -0.18
CA ASP A 173 -1.60 33.99 -0.46
C ASP A 173 -2.14 32.65 0.08
N GLN A 174 -2.88 32.72 1.20
CA GLN A 174 -3.43 31.55 1.88
C GLN A 174 -4.43 30.78 1.02
N THR A 175 -5.26 31.48 0.22
CA THR A 175 -6.23 30.81 -0.65
C THR A 175 -5.51 30.03 -1.74
N CYS A 176 -4.47 30.61 -2.33
CA CYS A 176 -3.62 29.92 -3.29
C CYS A 176 -2.90 28.72 -2.66
N LEU A 177 -2.32 28.87 -1.46
CA LEU A 177 -1.60 27.81 -0.76
C LEU A 177 -2.50 26.60 -0.47
N GLU A 178 -3.72 26.83 0.04
CA GLU A 178 -4.71 25.77 0.27
C GLU A 178 -5.06 25.04 -1.03
N GLN A 179 -5.38 25.79 -2.09
CA GLN A 179 -5.72 25.20 -3.40
C GLN A 179 -4.56 24.41 -4.01
N ARG A 180 -3.32 24.91 -3.88
CA ARG A 180 -2.14 24.21 -4.40
C ARG A 180 -1.83 22.96 -3.61
N ARG A 181 -1.98 22.95 -2.28
CA ARG A 181 -1.84 21.74 -1.47
C ARG A 181 -2.81 20.66 -1.91
N VAL A 182 -4.09 21.00 -2.09
CA VAL A 182 -5.11 20.06 -2.60
C VAL A 182 -4.76 19.57 -4.00
N SER A 183 -4.32 20.47 -4.89
CA SER A 183 -3.99 20.12 -6.28
C SER A 183 -2.76 19.22 -6.38
N VAL A 184 -1.70 19.52 -5.61
CA VAL A 184 -0.48 18.72 -5.55
C VAL A 184 -0.79 17.34 -5.01
N SER A 185 -1.47 17.25 -3.87
CA SER A 185 -1.92 15.97 -3.31
C SER A 185 -2.74 15.15 -4.32
N SER A 186 -3.74 15.79 -4.96
CA SER A 186 -4.58 15.14 -5.97
C SER A 186 -3.76 14.59 -7.14
N ALA A 187 -2.67 15.26 -7.51
CA ALA A 187 -1.81 14.84 -8.61
C ALA A 187 -1.06 13.52 -8.33
N PHE A 188 -0.78 13.18 -7.06
CA PHE A 188 -0.17 11.89 -6.72
C PHE A 188 -1.12 10.73 -7.03
N PHE A 189 -2.41 10.86 -6.70
CA PHE A 189 -3.42 9.85 -7.04
C PHE A 189 -3.61 9.73 -8.56
N LEU A 190 -3.55 10.85 -9.28
CA LEU A 190 -3.72 10.87 -10.74
C LEU A 190 -2.44 10.48 -11.49
N SER A 191 -1.31 10.37 -10.80
CA SER A 191 -0.03 10.06 -11.42
C SER A 191 -0.06 8.68 -12.06
N VAL A 192 0.71 8.52 -13.14
CA VAL A 192 0.91 7.21 -13.78
C VAL A 192 1.44 6.19 -12.77
N GLU A 193 2.32 6.62 -11.88
CA GLU A 193 2.91 5.76 -10.86
C GLU A 193 1.82 5.17 -9.95
N PHE A 194 0.97 6.01 -9.36
CA PHE A 194 -0.10 5.51 -8.51
C PHE A 194 -1.15 4.71 -9.28
N GLN A 195 -1.58 5.21 -10.45
CA GLN A 195 -2.61 4.56 -11.28
C GLN A 195 -2.20 3.17 -11.77
N GLN A 196 -0.90 2.95 -12.00
CA GLN A 196 -0.38 1.69 -12.50
C GLN A 196 0.15 0.75 -11.41
N ILE A 197 0.34 1.25 -10.19
CA ILE A 197 0.84 0.47 -9.05
C ILE A 197 -0.28 0.31 -8.00
N GLY A 198 -0.53 1.34 -7.19
CA GLY A 198 -1.50 1.28 -6.09
C GLY A 198 -2.93 1.01 -6.56
N TYR A 199 -3.40 1.73 -7.58
CA TYR A 199 -4.74 1.48 -8.11
C TYR A 199 -4.85 0.13 -8.85
N PHE A 200 -3.77 -0.36 -9.46
CA PHE A 200 -3.75 -1.71 -10.04
C PHE A 200 -3.88 -2.80 -8.96
N VAL A 201 -3.22 -2.62 -7.81
CA VAL A 201 -3.36 -3.52 -6.65
C VAL A 201 -4.81 -3.53 -6.14
N GLU A 202 -5.40 -2.35 -5.92
CA GLU A 202 -6.79 -2.22 -5.47
C GLU A 202 -7.76 -2.93 -6.44
N ARG A 203 -7.60 -2.74 -7.75
CA ARG A 203 -8.47 -3.41 -8.74
C ARG A 203 -8.33 -4.93 -8.70
N ALA A 204 -7.15 -5.48 -8.42
CA ALA A 204 -7.00 -6.92 -8.24
C ALA A 204 -7.82 -7.45 -7.05
N TYR A 205 -7.88 -6.69 -5.95
CA TYR A 205 -8.76 -6.98 -4.82
C TYR A 205 -10.24 -6.81 -5.16
N THR A 206 -10.60 -5.77 -5.90
CA THR A 206 -11.98 -5.59 -6.36
C THR A 206 -12.45 -6.76 -7.25
N VAL A 207 -11.59 -7.30 -8.11
CA VAL A 207 -11.91 -8.51 -8.90
C VAL A 207 -12.02 -9.76 -8.02
N LEU A 208 -11.16 -9.90 -7.00
CA LEU A 208 -11.28 -10.98 -5.99
C LEU A 208 -12.63 -10.93 -5.27
N GLY A 209 -13.18 -9.73 -5.07
CA GLY A 209 -14.52 -9.52 -4.55
C GLY A 209 -14.62 -8.29 -3.67
N SER A 210 -15.84 -7.94 -3.26
CA SER A 210 -16.09 -6.94 -2.22
C SER A 210 -16.89 -7.55 -1.07
N SER A 211 -16.68 -7.02 0.14
CA SER A 211 -17.53 -7.36 1.28
C SER A 211 -18.71 -6.37 1.31
N SER A 212 -19.93 -6.88 1.32
CA SER A 212 -21.13 -6.10 1.61
C SER A 212 -21.35 -6.06 3.12
N HIS A 213 -21.31 -4.86 3.69
CA HIS A 213 -21.66 -4.63 5.09
C HIS A 213 -22.96 -3.87 5.20
N TYR A 214 -23.78 -4.22 6.18
CA TYR A 214 -25.03 -3.54 6.45
C TYR A 214 -24.93 -2.84 7.80
N PHE A 215 -25.40 -1.60 7.87
CA PHE A 215 -25.56 -0.92 9.15
C PHE A 215 -26.91 -0.20 9.22
N GLN A 216 -27.37 -0.02 10.47
CA GLN A 216 -28.67 0.58 10.76
C GLN A 216 -28.55 2.11 10.72
N THR A 217 -29.35 2.74 9.89
CA THR A 217 -29.58 4.20 9.89
C THR A 217 -30.95 4.50 10.49
N PRO A 218 -31.22 5.75 10.94
CA PRO A 218 -32.57 6.16 11.32
C PRO A 218 -33.62 5.95 10.20
N SER A 219 -33.18 5.89 8.94
CA SER A 219 -34.01 5.63 7.75
C SER A 219 -34.11 4.15 7.35
N GLY A 220 -33.48 3.23 8.09
CA GLY A 220 -33.45 1.79 7.81
C GLY A 220 -32.06 1.23 7.58
N GLU A 221 -31.99 -0.05 7.22
CA GLU A 221 -30.73 -0.74 6.94
C GLU A 221 -30.17 -0.31 5.58
N VAL A 222 -28.87 0.03 5.55
CA VAL A 222 -28.18 0.44 4.32
C VAL A 222 -27.01 -0.50 4.07
N GLY A 223 -26.95 -1.07 2.86
CA GLY A 223 -25.82 -1.87 2.39
C GLY A 223 -24.71 -1.00 1.83
N VAL A 224 -23.48 -1.29 2.23
CA VAL A 224 -22.26 -0.60 1.79
C VAL A 224 -21.29 -1.63 1.23
N SER A 225 -20.85 -1.40 -0.01
CA SER A 225 -19.73 -2.13 -0.58
C SER A 225 -18.43 -1.57 0.01
N THR A 226 -17.68 -2.43 0.67
CA THR A 226 -16.45 -2.09 1.38
C THR A 226 -15.27 -2.84 0.79
N PRO A 227 -14.09 -2.21 0.74
CA PRO A 227 -12.86 -2.88 0.34
C PRO A 227 -12.57 -4.11 1.20
N VAL A 228 -11.93 -5.09 0.60
CA VAL A 228 -11.67 -6.40 1.22
C VAL A 228 -10.25 -6.53 1.74
N GLU A 229 -9.38 -5.68 1.23
CA GLU A 229 -7.97 -5.55 1.55
C GLU A 229 -7.77 -4.73 2.83
N ARG A 230 -6.92 -5.23 3.72
CA ARG A 230 -6.41 -4.43 4.82
C ARG A 230 -5.18 -3.63 4.37
N MET A 231 -4.88 -2.54 5.06
CA MET A 231 -3.79 -1.64 4.68
C MET A 231 -2.43 -2.35 4.61
N ASN A 232 -2.14 -3.26 5.54
CA ASN A 232 -0.89 -4.03 5.52
C ASN A 232 -0.81 -4.97 4.31
N GLU A 233 -1.91 -5.61 3.90
CA GLU A 233 -1.97 -6.41 2.67
C GLU A 233 -1.73 -5.53 1.44
N PHE A 234 -2.38 -4.37 1.38
CA PHE A 234 -2.19 -3.39 0.33
C PHE A 234 -0.74 -2.94 0.23
N LEU A 235 -0.07 -2.63 1.35
CA LEU A 235 1.33 -2.18 1.36
C LEU A 235 2.31 -3.26 0.91
N VAL A 236 2.08 -4.54 1.24
CA VAL A 236 2.88 -5.66 0.70
C VAL A 236 2.81 -5.67 -0.82
N ASP A 237 1.60 -5.53 -1.35
CA ASP A 237 1.32 -5.65 -2.78
C ASP A 237 1.77 -4.43 -3.56
N LEU A 238 1.59 -3.24 -2.99
CA LEU A 238 2.12 -1.97 -3.50
C LEU A 238 3.64 -2.05 -3.67
N ASN A 239 4.35 -2.55 -2.65
CA ASN A 239 5.79 -2.77 -2.71
C ASN A 239 6.19 -3.76 -3.79
N GLN A 240 5.44 -4.86 -3.95
CA GLN A 240 5.72 -5.85 -4.97
C GLN A 240 5.55 -5.29 -6.38
N VAL A 241 4.47 -4.56 -6.65
CA VAL A 241 4.19 -4.00 -7.98
C VAL A 241 5.13 -2.83 -8.30
N GLY A 242 5.46 -2.00 -7.30
CA GLY A 242 6.30 -0.81 -7.46
C GLY A 242 7.81 -1.05 -7.37
N ALA A 243 8.26 -2.26 -7.04
CA ALA A 243 9.67 -2.57 -6.82
C ALA A 243 10.56 -2.14 -8.00
N GLY A 244 11.44 -1.17 -7.77
CA GLY A 244 12.39 -0.66 -8.78
C GLY A 244 11.75 0.16 -9.91
N VAL A 245 10.47 0.53 -9.79
CA VAL A 245 9.77 1.35 -10.78
C VAL A 245 9.98 2.83 -10.43
N VAL A 246 10.56 3.59 -11.36
CA VAL A 246 10.61 5.05 -11.30
C VAL A 246 10.11 5.58 -12.63
N VAL A 247 8.90 6.14 -12.65
CA VAL A 247 8.25 6.59 -13.88
C VAL A 247 9.10 7.65 -14.56
N GLY A 248 9.37 7.45 -15.86
CA GLY A 248 10.20 8.35 -16.66
C GLY A 248 11.68 8.00 -16.72
N GLN A 249 12.17 7.04 -15.91
CA GLN A 249 13.51 6.46 -16.07
C GLN A 249 13.52 5.43 -17.20
N GLU A 250 14.61 5.33 -17.98
CA GLU A 250 14.69 4.36 -19.08
C GLU A 250 14.36 2.92 -18.63
N GLY A 251 13.42 2.28 -19.33
CA GLY A 251 13.04 0.88 -19.09
C GLY A 251 12.03 0.66 -17.96
N TRP A 252 11.53 1.71 -17.31
CA TRP A 252 10.58 1.58 -16.19
C TRP A 252 9.30 0.81 -16.54
N GLU A 253 8.80 0.93 -17.78
CA GLU A 253 7.61 0.21 -18.24
C GLU A 253 7.82 -1.30 -18.25
N THR A 254 9.03 -1.75 -18.62
CA THR A 254 9.37 -3.18 -18.64
C THR A 254 9.49 -3.74 -17.24
N VAL A 255 10.07 -2.97 -16.31
CA VAL A 255 10.14 -3.35 -14.89
C VAL A 255 8.74 -3.49 -14.31
N LEU A 256 7.89 -2.47 -14.51
CA LEU A 256 6.51 -2.49 -14.05
C LEU A 256 5.71 -3.67 -14.65
N GLU A 257 5.83 -3.93 -15.95
CA GLU A 257 5.15 -5.05 -16.60
C GLU A 257 5.56 -6.41 -16.00
N ASN A 258 6.85 -6.61 -15.75
CA ASN A 258 7.35 -7.80 -15.09
C ASN A 258 6.81 -7.94 -13.65
N ASN A 259 6.78 -6.83 -12.91
CA ASN A 259 6.24 -6.81 -11.55
C ASN A 259 4.75 -7.15 -11.52
N LYS A 260 3.94 -6.56 -12.41
CA LYS A 260 2.50 -6.86 -12.51
C LYS A 260 2.24 -8.33 -12.81
N ARG A 261 3.01 -8.95 -13.73
CA ARG A 261 2.91 -10.39 -14.02
C ARG A 261 3.24 -11.24 -12.81
N ALA A 262 4.35 -10.95 -12.14
CA ALA A 262 4.75 -11.68 -10.95
C ALA A 262 3.73 -11.53 -9.80
N TYR A 263 3.22 -10.32 -9.60
CA TYR A 263 2.15 -10.04 -8.64
C TYR A 263 0.89 -10.86 -8.91
N MET A 264 0.37 -10.85 -10.15
CA MET A 264 -0.84 -11.60 -10.49
C MET A 264 -0.66 -13.11 -10.34
N LEU A 265 0.53 -13.64 -10.68
CA LEU A 265 0.88 -15.04 -10.42
C LEU A 265 0.85 -15.39 -8.94
N ASP A 266 1.44 -14.55 -8.09
CA ASP A 266 1.43 -14.76 -6.64
C ASP A 266 0.01 -14.61 -6.06
N PHE A 267 -0.75 -13.64 -6.56
CA PHE A 267 -2.10 -13.32 -6.10
C PHE A 267 -3.08 -14.48 -6.28
N VAL A 268 -3.11 -15.11 -7.46
CA VAL A 268 -4.03 -16.22 -7.75
C VAL A 268 -3.71 -17.52 -6.99
N GLN A 269 -2.52 -17.60 -6.38
CA GLN A 269 -2.07 -18.72 -5.55
C GLN A 269 -2.37 -18.52 -4.06
N ARG A 270 -2.86 -17.34 -3.65
CA ARG A 270 -3.18 -17.07 -2.25
C ARG A 270 -4.32 -17.97 -1.78
N PRO A 271 -4.29 -18.47 -0.52
CA PRO A 271 -5.38 -19.28 0.04
C PRO A 271 -6.77 -18.62 -0.10
N ARG A 272 -6.84 -17.30 0.07
CA ARG A 272 -8.09 -16.52 -0.10
C ARG A 272 -8.62 -16.59 -1.54
N PHE A 273 -7.74 -16.48 -2.54
CA PHE A 273 -8.11 -16.60 -3.94
C PHE A 273 -8.52 -18.03 -4.30
N SER A 274 -7.69 -19.02 -3.94
CA SER A 274 -7.95 -20.42 -4.28
C SER A 274 -9.21 -20.98 -3.61
N SER A 275 -9.60 -20.44 -2.45
CA SER A 275 -10.83 -20.84 -1.76
C SER A 275 -12.09 -20.31 -2.46
N LEU A 276 -12.03 -19.09 -3.02
CA LEU A 276 -13.14 -18.51 -3.78
C LEU A 276 -13.22 -19.09 -5.19
N TYR A 277 -12.08 -19.41 -5.78
CA TYR A 277 -11.96 -19.90 -7.14
C TYR A 277 -11.21 -21.24 -7.21
N PRO A 278 -11.83 -22.38 -6.85
CA PRO A 278 -11.18 -23.69 -6.93
C PRO A 278 -10.66 -23.99 -8.33
N THR A 279 -9.50 -24.66 -8.45
CA THR A 279 -8.92 -25.05 -9.75
C THR A 279 -9.80 -25.99 -10.56
N THR A 280 -10.78 -26.63 -9.93
CA THR A 280 -11.77 -27.49 -10.58
C THR A 280 -12.90 -26.74 -11.28
N MET A 281 -12.99 -25.41 -11.14
CA MET A 281 -13.96 -24.59 -11.89
C MET A 281 -13.69 -24.70 -13.39
N THR A 282 -14.76 -24.73 -14.18
CA THR A 282 -14.63 -24.54 -15.63
C THR A 282 -14.17 -23.11 -15.95
N PRO A 283 -13.50 -22.88 -17.09
CA PRO A 283 -13.14 -21.52 -17.49
C PRO A 283 -14.34 -20.57 -17.57
N GLN A 284 -15.50 -21.04 -18.03
CA GLN A 284 -16.73 -20.24 -18.11
C GLN A 284 -17.25 -19.82 -16.73
N GLU A 285 -17.20 -20.72 -15.73
CA GLU A 285 -17.57 -20.37 -14.36
C GLU A 285 -16.59 -19.36 -13.77
N PHE A 286 -15.30 -19.58 -13.97
CA PHE A 286 -14.26 -18.68 -13.47
C PHE A 286 -14.39 -17.28 -14.07
N GLU A 287 -14.51 -17.16 -15.39
CA GLU A 287 -14.75 -15.90 -16.11
C GLU A 287 -15.95 -15.14 -15.52
N LYS A 288 -17.10 -15.81 -15.43
CA LYS A 288 -18.31 -15.23 -14.87
C LYS A 288 -18.07 -14.68 -13.45
N TRP A 289 -17.39 -15.43 -12.61
CA TRP A 289 -17.15 -15.02 -11.23
C TRP A 289 -16.15 -13.87 -11.07
N LEU A 290 -15.15 -13.75 -11.94
CA LEU A 290 -14.27 -12.58 -11.97
C LEU A 290 -15.05 -11.29 -12.29
N PHE A 291 -16.00 -11.34 -13.23
CA PHE A 291 -16.80 -10.18 -13.60
C PHE A 291 -17.93 -9.84 -12.62
N VAL A 292 -18.45 -10.81 -11.86
CA VAL A 292 -19.60 -10.61 -10.96
C VAL A 292 -19.37 -9.47 -9.96
N TYR A 293 -18.18 -9.38 -9.39
CA TYR A 293 -17.86 -8.34 -8.40
C TYR A 293 -17.28 -7.09 -9.03
N ALA A 294 -16.44 -7.26 -10.06
CA ALA A 294 -15.80 -6.16 -10.75
C ALA A 294 -16.79 -5.29 -11.55
N LEU A 295 -17.70 -5.92 -12.31
CA LEU A 295 -18.62 -5.23 -13.21
C LEU A 295 -20.03 -5.84 -13.11
N PRO A 296 -20.70 -5.69 -11.95
CA PRO A 296 -22.01 -6.29 -11.73
C PRO A 296 -23.03 -5.79 -12.76
N TYR A 297 -23.93 -6.71 -13.13
CA TYR A 297 -25.04 -6.49 -14.07
C TYR A 297 -24.65 -6.24 -15.53
N ILE A 298 -23.38 -6.46 -15.91
CA ILE A 298 -22.93 -6.41 -17.29
C ILE A 298 -22.59 -7.82 -17.77
N VAL A 299 -22.98 -8.17 -18.99
CA VAL A 299 -22.71 -9.49 -19.57
C VAL A 299 -21.22 -9.56 -19.95
N PRO A 300 -20.41 -10.50 -19.41
CA PRO A 300 -18.97 -10.57 -19.64
C PRO A 300 -18.54 -10.53 -21.11
N SER A 301 -19.24 -11.22 -22.01
CA SER A 301 -18.93 -11.24 -23.45
C SER A 301 -19.01 -9.86 -24.12
N THR A 302 -19.71 -8.89 -23.53
CA THR A 302 -19.78 -7.51 -24.04
C THR A 302 -18.63 -6.62 -23.57
N ILE A 303 -17.80 -7.12 -22.65
CA ILE A 303 -16.78 -6.36 -21.92
C ILE A 303 -15.45 -7.11 -21.82
N GLY A 304 -15.15 -8.01 -22.75
CA GLY A 304 -13.84 -8.69 -22.81
C GLY A 304 -13.78 -10.06 -22.14
N GLY A 305 -14.93 -10.67 -21.81
CA GLY A 305 -15.01 -12.06 -21.38
C GLY A 305 -14.35 -13.05 -22.34
N ASP A 306 -14.41 -12.78 -23.65
CA ASP A 306 -13.75 -13.60 -24.68
C ASP A 306 -12.22 -13.65 -24.51
N ALA A 307 -11.59 -12.56 -24.05
CA ALA A 307 -10.14 -12.53 -23.78
C ALA A 307 -9.79 -13.40 -22.57
N VAL A 308 -10.56 -13.26 -21.48
CA VAL A 308 -10.44 -14.10 -20.28
C VAL A 308 -10.59 -15.58 -20.62
N MET A 309 -11.56 -15.92 -21.49
CA MET A 309 -11.79 -17.29 -21.95
C MET A 309 -10.65 -17.81 -22.84
N ALA A 310 -10.08 -16.95 -23.69
CA ALA A 310 -8.97 -17.31 -24.55
C ALA A 310 -7.71 -17.71 -23.76
N GLU A 311 -7.53 -17.18 -22.56
CA GLU A 311 -6.37 -17.51 -21.70
C GLU A 311 -6.26 -18.99 -21.34
N PHE A 312 -7.38 -19.70 -21.33
CA PHE A 312 -7.44 -21.13 -21.00
C PHE A 312 -7.33 -22.05 -22.23
N GLY A 313 -7.32 -21.52 -23.45
CA GLY A 313 -7.07 -22.31 -24.67
C GLY A 313 -7.98 -23.52 -24.89
N GLY A 314 -9.20 -23.51 -24.35
CA GLY A 314 -10.14 -24.64 -24.39
C GLY A 314 -9.93 -25.72 -23.30
N ALA A 315 -9.17 -25.41 -22.24
CA ALA A 315 -9.03 -26.28 -21.08
C ALA A 315 -10.40 -26.60 -20.44
N LYS A 316 -10.48 -27.74 -19.74
CA LYS A 316 -11.69 -28.18 -19.04
C LYS A 316 -11.88 -27.54 -17.67
N ASP A 317 -10.78 -27.10 -17.07
CA ASP A 317 -10.73 -26.54 -15.75
C ASP A 317 -9.75 -25.36 -15.70
N THR A 318 -9.58 -24.77 -14.52
CA THR A 318 -8.71 -23.63 -14.28
C THR A 318 -7.50 -24.02 -13.44
N SER A 319 -6.92 -25.20 -13.69
CA SER A 319 -5.70 -25.66 -12.99
C SER A 319 -4.42 -24.95 -13.44
N ASP A 320 -4.39 -24.33 -14.63
CA ASP A 320 -3.27 -23.52 -15.11
C ASP A 320 -3.20 -22.19 -14.34
N ILE A 321 -2.23 -22.10 -13.43
CA ILE A 321 -1.97 -20.92 -12.59
C ILE A 321 -1.63 -19.69 -13.43
N ALA A 322 -0.87 -19.85 -14.52
CA ALA A 322 -0.49 -18.74 -15.37
C ALA A 322 -1.68 -18.21 -16.17
N ALA A 323 -2.56 -19.09 -16.65
CA ALA A 323 -3.82 -18.69 -17.30
C ALA A 323 -4.74 -17.92 -16.33
N ARG A 324 -4.90 -18.40 -15.09
CA ARG A 324 -5.67 -17.69 -14.04
C ARG A 324 -5.13 -16.29 -13.78
N ALA A 325 -3.81 -16.13 -13.70
CA ALA A 325 -3.17 -14.85 -13.44
C ALA A 325 -3.41 -13.85 -14.58
N ARG A 326 -3.33 -14.30 -15.84
CA ARG A 326 -3.63 -13.46 -17.01
C ARG A 326 -5.11 -13.11 -17.09
N ALA A 327 -6.00 -14.08 -16.89
CA ALA A 327 -7.44 -13.88 -16.80
C ALA A 327 -7.85 -12.86 -15.71
N LEU A 328 -7.29 -12.97 -14.50
CA LEU A 328 -7.50 -11.99 -13.43
C LEU A 328 -7.06 -10.58 -13.85
N ARG A 329 -5.89 -10.49 -14.50
CA ARG A 329 -5.32 -9.23 -14.97
C ARG A 329 -6.16 -8.58 -16.06
N ASP A 330 -6.69 -9.35 -17.01
CA ASP A 330 -7.56 -8.85 -18.08
C ASP A 330 -8.78 -8.12 -17.51
N VAL A 331 -9.37 -8.66 -16.43
CA VAL A 331 -10.48 -8.00 -15.73
C VAL A 331 -9.99 -6.80 -14.92
N ALA A 332 -8.87 -6.92 -14.19
CA ALA A 332 -8.31 -5.85 -13.38
C ALA A 332 -7.86 -4.62 -14.20
N GLU A 333 -7.49 -4.80 -15.47
CA GLU A 333 -7.12 -3.71 -16.39
C GLU A 333 -8.24 -3.34 -17.38
N ASN A 334 -9.44 -3.91 -17.19
CA ASN A 334 -10.59 -3.60 -18.03
C ASN A 334 -10.96 -2.11 -17.96
N PRO A 335 -11.05 -1.37 -19.08
CA PRO A 335 -11.29 0.07 -19.07
C PRO A 335 -12.57 0.49 -18.33
N LEU A 336 -13.63 -0.33 -18.35
CA LEU A 336 -14.87 -0.04 -17.63
C LEU A 336 -14.68 -0.19 -16.12
N LEU A 337 -13.89 -1.17 -15.67
CA LEU A 337 -13.55 -1.33 -14.26
C LEU A 337 -12.70 -0.15 -13.79
N VAL A 338 -11.66 0.20 -14.57
CA VAL A 338 -10.79 1.37 -14.30
C VAL A 338 -11.61 2.64 -14.13
N GLN A 339 -12.65 2.84 -14.95
CA GLN A 339 -13.52 3.99 -14.85
C GLN A 339 -14.45 3.94 -13.63
N ARG A 340 -15.07 2.77 -13.37
CA ARG A 340 -16.09 2.61 -12.31
C ARG A 340 -15.51 2.66 -10.90
N GLU A 341 -14.35 2.05 -10.69
CA GLU A 341 -13.76 1.93 -9.35
C GLU A 341 -12.93 3.14 -8.95
N PHE A 342 -12.68 4.09 -9.87
CA PHE A 342 -11.76 5.20 -9.64
C PHE A 342 -12.08 5.96 -8.35
N ASN A 343 -13.35 6.30 -8.14
CA ASN A 343 -13.78 7.05 -6.96
C ASN A 343 -13.70 6.23 -5.67
N ARG A 344 -13.96 4.93 -5.75
CA ARG A 344 -13.93 4.04 -4.59
C ARG A 344 -12.50 3.79 -4.13
N ALA A 345 -11.60 3.53 -5.09
CA ALA A 345 -10.17 3.45 -4.84
C ALA A 345 -9.64 4.77 -4.29
N LEU A 346 -9.97 5.90 -4.91
CA LEU A 346 -9.56 7.22 -4.42
C LEU A 346 -9.99 7.45 -2.97
N LEU A 347 -11.22 7.07 -2.61
CA LEU A 347 -11.72 7.17 -1.24
C LEU A 347 -10.96 6.26 -0.28
N LEU A 348 -10.74 4.99 -0.63
CA LEU A 348 -9.96 4.08 0.22
C LEU A 348 -8.54 4.62 0.48
N MET A 349 -7.92 5.21 -0.54
CA MET A 349 -6.58 5.78 -0.40
C MET A 349 -6.55 7.00 0.51
N GLN A 350 -7.66 7.71 0.71
CA GLN A 350 -7.71 8.75 1.76
C GLN A 350 -7.51 8.13 3.16
N TYR A 351 -8.06 6.94 3.39
CA TYR A 351 -7.91 6.21 4.66
C TYR A 351 -6.53 5.56 4.79
N PHE A 352 -6.05 4.88 3.76
CA PHE A 352 -4.74 4.22 3.81
C PHE A 352 -3.57 5.21 3.78
N GLY A 353 -3.64 6.23 2.93
CA GLY A 353 -2.58 7.22 2.80
C GLY A 353 -2.58 8.20 3.96
N TYR A 354 -3.66 8.96 4.14
CA TYR A 354 -3.67 10.03 5.16
C TYR A 354 -3.88 9.50 6.58
N LEU A 355 -4.89 8.65 6.77
CA LEU A 355 -5.28 8.22 8.12
C LEU A 355 -4.52 6.98 8.61
N ARG A 356 -3.76 6.32 7.71
CA ARG A 356 -2.97 5.12 8.00
C ARG A 356 -3.78 4.01 8.68
N ARG A 357 -5.03 3.81 8.23
CA ARG A 357 -5.94 2.79 8.79
C ARG A 357 -6.99 2.33 7.79
N HIS A 358 -7.62 1.19 8.06
CA HIS A 358 -8.82 0.78 7.33
C HIS A 358 -10.04 1.60 7.80
N PRO A 359 -11.05 1.85 6.93
CA PRO A 359 -12.18 2.70 7.31
C PRO A 359 -13.00 2.26 8.54
N ASP A 360 -13.02 0.97 8.87
CA ASP A 360 -13.68 0.42 10.07
C ASP A 360 -12.76 0.27 11.28
N ASP A 361 -11.48 0.64 11.16
CA ASP A 361 -10.60 0.66 12.32
C ASP A 361 -11.01 1.81 13.27
N TYR A 362 -10.62 1.71 14.54
CA TYR A 362 -10.72 2.82 15.49
C TYR A 362 -10.10 4.11 14.89
N PRO A 363 -10.70 5.31 15.11
CA PRO A 363 -11.77 5.61 16.07
C PRO A 363 -13.19 5.26 15.63
N ASP A 364 -13.43 4.96 14.35
CA ASP A 364 -14.78 4.81 13.83
C ASP A 364 -15.41 3.48 14.26
N SER A 365 -14.66 2.37 14.23
CA SER A 365 -15.13 1.01 14.54
C SER A 365 -16.36 0.58 13.71
N ASN A 366 -16.62 1.27 12.59
CA ASN A 366 -17.74 1.09 11.67
C ASN A 366 -17.45 1.80 10.34
N TYR A 367 -18.35 1.69 9.35
CA TYR A 367 -18.17 2.27 8.01
C TYR A 367 -18.92 3.60 7.79
N ALA A 368 -19.39 4.29 8.83
CA ALA A 368 -20.23 5.48 8.69
C ALA A 368 -19.50 6.63 7.97
N GLY A 369 -18.24 6.89 8.32
CA GLY A 369 -17.41 7.90 7.66
C GLY A 369 -17.15 7.55 6.19
N TYR A 370 -16.86 6.28 5.90
CA TYR A 370 -16.66 5.79 4.53
C TYR A 370 -17.92 5.96 3.69
N TYR A 371 -19.07 5.57 4.24
CA TYR A 371 -20.37 5.73 3.59
C TYR A 371 -20.73 7.19 3.36
N PHE A 372 -20.47 8.07 4.33
CA PHE A 372 -20.67 9.51 4.16
C PHE A 372 -19.93 10.03 2.91
N TRP A 373 -18.67 9.65 2.74
CA TRP A 373 -17.89 10.07 1.58
C TRP A 373 -18.36 9.44 0.27
N GLN A 374 -18.77 8.17 0.28
CA GLN A 374 -19.41 7.57 -0.89
C GLN A 374 -20.65 8.34 -1.34
N GLN A 375 -21.52 8.73 -0.40
CA GLN A 375 -22.72 9.52 -0.69
C GLN A 375 -22.38 10.92 -1.18
N LYS A 376 -21.37 11.56 -0.57
CA LYS A 376 -20.92 12.89 -1.01
C LYS A 376 -20.35 12.85 -2.43
N LEU A 377 -19.54 11.85 -2.75
CA LEU A 377 -19.04 11.64 -4.12
C LEU A 377 -20.20 11.40 -5.09
N PHE A 378 -21.17 10.56 -4.72
CA PHE A 378 -22.36 10.33 -5.54
C PHE A 378 -23.14 11.62 -5.81
N GLN A 379 -23.36 12.46 -4.80
CA GLN A 379 -24.03 13.77 -4.93
C GLN A 379 -23.33 14.69 -5.94
N PHE A 380 -22.01 14.63 -6.03
CA PHE A 380 -21.21 15.42 -6.96
C PHE A 380 -20.82 14.65 -8.24
N ASN A 381 -21.55 13.59 -8.60
CA ASN A 381 -21.30 12.77 -9.79
C ASN A 381 -19.86 12.22 -9.87
N GLY A 382 -19.26 11.91 -8.71
CA GLY A 382 -17.88 11.45 -8.62
C GLY A 382 -16.81 12.54 -8.65
N ASP A 383 -17.20 13.82 -8.72
CA ASP A 383 -16.24 14.92 -8.69
C ASP A 383 -15.69 15.13 -7.27
N TYR A 384 -14.54 14.50 -6.99
CA TYR A 384 -13.88 14.56 -5.69
C TYR A 384 -13.41 15.97 -5.30
N GLN A 385 -13.21 16.86 -6.28
CA GLN A 385 -12.81 18.24 -6.04
C GLN A 385 -14.00 19.04 -5.55
N LYS A 386 -15.16 18.93 -6.22
CA LYS A 386 -16.43 19.54 -5.75
C LYS A 386 -16.90 18.93 -4.43
N ALA A 387 -16.64 17.65 -4.20
CA ALA A 387 -16.88 17.00 -2.92
C ALA A 387 -15.91 17.47 -1.82
N GLU A 388 -14.87 18.26 -2.14
CA GLU A 388 -13.81 18.70 -1.23
C GLU A 388 -13.15 17.54 -0.47
N MET A 389 -13.06 16.36 -1.08
CA MET A 389 -12.64 15.15 -0.37
C MET A 389 -11.19 15.24 0.08
N VAL A 390 -10.27 15.41 -0.88
CA VAL A 390 -8.84 15.55 -0.59
C VAL A 390 -8.59 16.67 0.41
N LYS A 391 -9.23 17.83 0.22
CA LYS A 391 -9.14 18.99 1.13
C LYS A 391 -9.48 18.59 2.57
N ALA A 392 -10.61 17.90 2.78
CA ALA A 392 -11.07 17.53 4.11
C ALA A 392 -10.11 16.57 4.83
N PHE A 393 -9.51 15.61 4.11
CA PHE A 393 -8.56 14.68 4.71
C PHE A 393 -7.22 15.34 5.04
N ILE A 394 -6.64 16.15 4.14
CA ILE A 394 -5.37 16.83 4.41
C ILE A 394 -5.49 17.95 5.46
N SER A 395 -6.70 18.48 5.68
CA SER A 395 -6.97 19.44 6.75
C SER A 395 -7.48 18.79 8.04
N SER A 396 -7.70 17.47 8.05
CA SER A 396 -8.25 16.78 9.21
C SER A 396 -7.28 16.84 10.39
N ALA A 397 -7.84 16.89 11.61
CA ALA A 397 -7.04 16.79 12.82
C ALA A 397 -6.25 15.47 12.84
N GLU A 398 -6.88 14.36 12.44
CA GLU A 398 -6.26 13.03 12.41
C GLU A 398 -5.02 12.97 11.50
N TYR A 399 -5.02 13.63 10.34
CA TYR A 399 -3.83 13.71 9.49
C TYR A 399 -2.78 14.68 10.04
N ARG A 400 -3.19 15.90 10.39
CA ARG A 400 -2.24 16.95 10.80
C ARG A 400 -1.54 16.62 12.11
N GLN A 401 -2.25 16.02 13.05
CA GLN A 401 -1.71 15.62 14.36
C GLN A 401 -0.76 14.43 14.27
N ARG A 402 -0.54 13.82 13.09
CA ARG A 402 0.57 12.89 12.86
C ARG A 402 1.94 13.59 12.97
N PHE A 403 1.98 14.89 12.77
CA PHE A 403 3.23 15.62 12.56
C PHE A 403 3.47 16.73 13.60
N GLY A 404 2.46 17.09 14.39
CA GLY A 404 2.57 18.19 15.34
C GLY A 404 1.23 18.78 15.77
N PRO A 405 1.25 19.69 16.76
CA PRO A 405 0.05 20.28 17.35
C PRO A 405 -0.79 21.15 16.39
#